data_AF-A0A3B9C282-F1
#
_entry.id   AF-A0A3B9C282-F1
#
_cell.length_a   1.000
_cell.length_b   1.000
_cell.length_c   1.000
_cell.angle_alpha   90.00
_cell.angle_beta   90.00
_cell.angle_gamma   90.00
#
_symmetry.space_group_name_H-M   'P 1'
#
loop_
_entity.id
_entity.type
_entity.pdbx_description
1 polymer ?
#
loop_
_entity_poly.entity_id
_entity_poly.type
_entity_poly.pdbx_seq_one_letter_code
_entity_poly.pdbx_strand_id
1 'polypeptide(L)'
;MNTEKYPGKQDDIKFINENEGWYVNGYGNIYHTKNGGETWEKQLEKKGTFFRCIAFVDSLRGFVGTVSTDYFPNVTDTIPLYETKNSGKTWTPVSYSGPYVKGLCAIDIVKEQFINHGKTDYKIHIYAVGRVGSPANYIVSHDGGLTWTANSMNKDCKMLFDITMFDKNNGIVCAASDEDIEKSNALILKTTDGGKTWKKVYQSNRPFETTWKASFPTKKIGYVTFNHTIQIQQ
;
A
#
# COMPACT_ATOMS: atom_id res chain seq x y z
N MET A 1 0.17 6.46 -30.93
CA MET A 1 0.60 7.54 -30.02
C MET A 1 1.95 7.15 -29.48
N ASN A 2 2.93 8.05 -29.50
CA ASN A 2 4.24 7.77 -28.91
C ASN A 2 4.13 7.96 -27.40
N THR A 3 4.40 6.89 -26.65
CA THR A 3 4.58 6.97 -25.20
C THR A 3 5.71 7.94 -24.90
N GLU A 4 5.46 8.98 -24.09
CA GLU A 4 6.54 9.78 -23.56
C GLU A 4 7.38 8.91 -22.64
N LYS A 5 8.63 8.60 -23.05
CA LYS A 5 9.57 7.88 -22.21
C LYS A 5 9.84 8.75 -20.99
N TYR A 6 9.47 8.29 -19.79
CA TYR A 6 9.70 9.02 -18.56
C TYR A 6 10.94 8.47 -17.82
N PRO A 7 12.09 9.15 -17.89
CA PRO A 7 13.29 8.77 -17.14
C PRO A 7 13.13 9.24 -15.69
N GLY A 8 12.52 8.42 -14.85
CA GLY A 8 12.35 8.73 -13.43
C GLY A 8 11.83 7.53 -12.66
N LYS A 9 12.00 7.57 -11.33
CA LYS A 9 11.46 6.57 -10.43
C LYS A 9 9.93 6.48 -10.62
N GLN A 10 9.43 5.27 -10.86
CA GLN A 10 8.01 4.93 -10.73
C GLN A 10 7.85 4.20 -9.39
N ASP A 11 6.84 4.53 -8.62
CA ASP A 11 6.75 4.10 -7.23
C ASP A 11 5.96 2.80 -7.06
N ASP A 12 4.92 2.59 -7.87
CA ASP A 12 4.16 1.34 -7.86
C ASP A 12 3.42 1.11 -9.18
N ILE A 13 3.10 -0.16 -9.46
CA ILE A 13 2.39 -0.59 -10.67
C ILE A 13 1.45 -1.75 -10.36
N LYS A 14 0.24 -1.71 -10.92
CA LYS A 14 -0.74 -2.78 -10.79
C LYS A 14 -1.35 -3.13 -12.14
N PHE A 15 -1.25 -4.40 -12.50
CA PHE A 15 -2.04 -5.02 -13.57
C PHE A 15 -3.21 -5.81 -12.99
N ILE A 16 -4.35 -5.77 -13.67
CA ILE A 16 -5.53 -6.60 -13.36
C ILE A 16 -5.67 -7.79 -14.30
N ASN A 17 -5.02 -7.74 -15.46
CA ASN A 17 -4.85 -8.81 -16.43
C ASN A 17 -3.58 -8.52 -17.26
N GLU A 18 -3.26 -9.35 -18.24
CA GLU A 18 -2.05 -9.22 -19.07
C GLU A 18 -2.00 -7.94 -19.91
N ASN A 19 -3.13 -7.27 -20.14
CA ASN A 19 -3.23 -6.12 -21.02
C ASN A 19 -3.45 -4.80 -20.26
N GLU A 20 -4.18 -4.82 -19.15
CA GLU A 20 -4.68 -3.63 -18.48
C GLU A 20 -3.98 -3.41 -17.13
N GLY A 21 -3.37 -2.22 -16.98
CA GLY A 21 -2.63 -1.86 -15.78
C GLY A 21 -2.42 -0.36 -15.59
N TRP A 22 -2.04 0.02 -14.38
CA TRP A 22 -1.79 1.40 -13.97
C TRP A 22 -0.48 1.50 -13.21
N TYR A 23 0.23 2.62 -13.36
CA TYR A 23 1.36 2.94 -12.49
C TYR A 23 1.28 4.37 -11.98
N VAL A 24 1.98 4.61 -10.86
CA VAL A 24 2.07 5.91 -10.21
C VAL A 24 3.50 6.31 -9.92
N ASN A 25 3.71 7.59 -9.60
CA ASN A 25 5.01 8.07 -9.14
C ASN A 25 4.95 9.24 -8.16
N GLY A 26 6.12 9.52 -7.60
CA GLY A 26 6.36 10.63 -6.68
C GLY A 26 6.21 12.04 -7.23
N TYR A 27 5.98 12.20 -8.53
CA TYR A 27 5.68 13.51 -9.14
C TYR A 27 4.17 13.78 -9.22
N GLY A 28 3.35 12.91 -8.62
CA GLY A 28 1.90 13.06 -8.58
C GLY A 28 1.23 12.68 -9.89
N ASN A 29 1.83 11.78 -10.67
CA ASN A 29 1.24 11.29 -11.92
C ASN A 29 0.63 9.89 -11.76
N ILE A 30 -0.42 9.63 -12.53
CA ILE A 30 -1.04 8.31 -12.71
C ILE A 30 -1.17 8.02 -14.20
N TYR A 31 -0.80 6.82 -14.61
CA TYR A 31 -0.84 6.38 -15.99
C TYR A 31 -1.62 5.08 -16.13
N HIS A 32 -2.20 4.84 -17.30
CA HIS A 32 -2.99 3.64 -17.63
C HIS A 32 -2.50 3.04 -18.95
N THR A 33 -2.46 1.71 -19.02
CA THR A 33 -2.22 0.94 -20.25
C THR A 33 -3.38 -0.02 -20.50
N LYS A 34 -3.63 -0.31 -21.77
CA LYS A 34 -4.58 -1.34 -22.24
C LYS A 34 -3.94 -2.36 -23.18
N ASN A 35 -2.61 -2.31 -23.33
CA ASN A 35 -1.83 -3.16 -24.22
C ASN A 35 -0.55 -3.65 -23.55
N GLY A 36 -0.65 -4.13 -22.31
CA GLY A 36 0.43 -4.82 -21.61
C GLY A 36 1.63 -3.93 -21.29
N GLY A 37 1.46 -2.61 -21.32
CA GLY A 37 2.51 -1.64 -21.08
C GLY A 37 3.33 -1.26 -22.32
N GLU A 38 2.93 -1.66 -23.53
CA GLU A 38 3.52 -1.13 -24.78
C GLU A 38 3.30 0.38 -24.89
N THR A 39 2.09 0.85 -24.54
CA THR A 39 1.77 2.28 -24.47
C THR A 39 1.08 2.66 -23.16
N TRP A 40 1.37 3.87 -22.68
CA TRP A 40 0.84 4.41 -21.43
C TRP A 40 0.22 5.80 -21.66
N GLU A 41 -1.01 5.97 -21.22
CA GLU A 41 -1.75 7.23 -21.24
C GLU A 41 -1.71 7.87 -19.86
N LYS A 42 -1.29 9.13 -19.76
CA LYS A 42 -1.36 9.90 -18.50
C LYS A 42 -2.82 10.23 -18.19
N GLN A 43 -3.33 9.68 -17.08
CA GLN A 43 -4.70 9.93 -16.63
C GLN A 43 -4.80 11.14 -15.69
N LEU A 44 -3.77 11.37 -14.85
CA LEU A 44 -3.75 12.44 -13.87
C LEU A 44 -2.34 13.01 -13.71
N GLU A 45 -2.26 14.32 -13.52
CA GLU A 45 -1.12 15.04 -12.93
C GLU A 45 -1.63 15.90 -11.78
N LYS A 46 -1.13 15.67 -10.57
CA LYS A 46 -1.50 16.39 -9.35
C LYS A 46 -0.23 16.90 -8.65
N LYS A 47 0.18 18.12 -9.01
CA LYS A 47 1.36 18.77 -8.42
C LYS A 47 1.22 18.88 -6.89
N GLY A 48 2.34 18.73 -6.19
CA GLY A 48 2.37 18.71 -4.72
C GLY A 48 1.93 17.38 -4.09
N THR A 49 1.69 16.34 -4.90
CA THR A 49 1.32 15.00 -4.42
C THR A 49 2.42 14.00 -4.74
N PHE A 50 2.55 13.00 -3.89
CA PHE A 50 3.42 11.85 -4.12
C PHE A 50 2.58 10.59 -3.98
N PHE A 51 2.26 9.96 -5.11
CA PHE A 51 1.55 8.69 -5.14
C PHE A 51 2.55 7.54 -4.93
N ARG A 52 2.22 6.65 -3.99
CA ARG A 52 3.16 5.69 -3.43
C ARG A 52 2.78 4.24 -3.66
N CYS A 53 1.50 3.93 -3.61
CA CYS A 53 1.01 2.57 -3.81
C CYS A 53 -0.32 2.59 -4.54
N ILE A 54 -0.59 1.55 -5.33
CA ILE A 54 -1.78 1.48 -6.17
C ILE A 54 -2.37 0.08 -6.20
N ALA A 55 -3.71 -0.02 -6.13
CA ALA A 55 -4.41 -1.27 -6.32
C ALA A 55 -5.75 -1.07 -7.02
N PHE A 56 -6.17 -2.07 -7.80
CA PHE A 56 -7.45 -2.08 -8.51
C PHE A 56 -8.24 -3.35 -8.16
N VAL A 57 -9.53 -3.17 -7.90
CA VAL A 57 -10.49 -4.26 -7.64
C VAL A 57 -10.92 -4.88 -8.97
N ASP A 58 -11.16 -4.03 -9.96
CA ASP A 58 -11.55 -4.32 -11.34
C ASP A 58 -11.13 -3.16 -12.25
N SER A 59 -11.55 -3.14 -13.52
CA SER A 59 -11.15 -2.12 -14.49
C SER A 59 -11.70 -0.72 -14.20
N LEU A 60 -12.71 -0.58 -13.34
CA LEU A 60 -13.33 0.71 -13.02
C LEU A 60 -12.90 1.24 -11.66
N ARG A 61 -12.76 0.34 -10.67
CA ARG A 61 -12.56 0.69 -9.25
C ARG A 61 -11.11 0.47 -8.83
N GLY A 62 -10.47 1.55 -8.41
CA GLY A 62 -9.09 1.55 -7.95
C GLY A 62 -8.82 2.54 -6.82
N PHE A 63 -7.69 2.35 -6.17
CA PHE A 63 -7.27 3.09 -4.98
C PHE A 63 -5.78 3.43 -5.11
N VAL A 64 -5.41 4.64 -4.69
CA VAL A 64 -4.01 5.09 -4.68
C VAL A 64 -3.70 5.76 -3.35
N GLY A 65 -2.65 5.28 -2.71
CA GLY A 65 -2.12 5.83 -1.46
C GLY A 65 -1.06 6.90 -1.71
N THR A 66 -0.95 7.89 -0.82
CA THR A 66 0.07 8.94 -0.87
C THR A 66 1.00 8.87 0.34
N VAL A 67 2.21 9.42 0.24
CA VAL A 67 3.07 9.61 1.43
C VAL A 67 2.74 10.88 2.22
N SER A 68 1.88 11.76 1.72
CA SER A 68 1.53 13.04 2.36
C SER A 68 2.73 13.93 2.70
N THR A 69 2.51 14.97 3.51
CA THR A 69 3.50 16.03 3.85
C THR A 69 4.66 15.54 4.71
N ASP A 70 5.76 16.29 4.74
CA ASP A 70 6.93 16.09 5.62
C ASP A 70 7.83 14.88 5.31
N TYR A 71 7.52 14.08 4.27
CA TYR A 71 8.40 12.98 3.86
C TYR A 71 9.33 13.36 2.70
N PHE A 72 8.82 14.11 1.72
CA PHE A 72 9.60 14.66 0.62
C PHE A 72 9.39 16.17 0.53
N PRO A 73 10.40 16.94 0.10
CA PRO A 73 10.24 18.37 -0.13
C PRO A 73 9.17 18.60 -1.20
N ASN A 74 8.40 19.68 -1.05
CA ASN A 74 7.35 20.11 -1.99
C ASN A 74 6.11 19.20 -2.06
N VAL A 75 5.97 18.19 -1.21
CA VAL A 75 4.70 17.46 -1.06
C VAL A 75 3.82 18.20 -0.07
N THR A 76 2.70 18.73 -0.57
CA THR A 76 1.73 19.54 0.18
C THR A 76 0.37 18.86 0.33
N ASP A 77 0.12 17.78 -0.43
CA ASP A 77 -1.10 17.00 -0.32
C ASP A 77 -1.16 16.28 1.03
N THR A 78 -2.27 16.44 1.74
CA THR A 78 -2.52 15.85 3.06
C THR A 78 -3.40 14.60 3.00
N ILE A 79 -3.95 14.27 1.82
CA ILE A 79 -4.89 13.18 1.65
C ILE A 79 -4.14 11.85 1.53
N PRO A 80 -4.36 10.88 2.44
CA PRO A 80 -3.61 9.63 2.43
C PRO A 80 -4.08 8.66 1.35
N LEU A 81 -5.36 8.71 0.94
CA LEU A 81 -5.98 7.73 0.05
C LEU A 81 -6.98 8.41 -0.90
N TYR A 82 -6.87 8.08 -2.19
CA TYR A 82 -7.82 8.45 -3.23
C TYR A 82 -8.46 7.20 -3.83
N GLU A 83 -9.70 7.34 -4.32
CA GLU A 83 -10.42 6.32 -5.08
C GLU A 83 -10.75 6.80 -6.50
N THR A 84 -10.86 5.86 -7.42
CA THR A 84 -11.47 6.05 -8.75
C THR A 84 -12.61 5.06 -8.94
N LYS A 85 -13.62 5.48 -9.70
CA LYS A 85 -14.77 4.65 -10.11
C LYS A 85 -14.93 4.59 -11.63
N ASN A 86 -13.95 5.09 -12.38
CA ASN A 86 -14.00 5.24 -13.83
C ASN A 86 -12.62 5.02 -14.48
N SER A 87 -11.93 3.95 -14.09
CA SER A 87 -10.64 3.51 -14.68
C SER A 87 -9.49 4.51 -14.49
N GLY A 88 -9.54 5.32 -13.44
CA GLY A 88 -8.51 6.31 -13.15
C GLY A 88 -8.67 7.64 -13.87
N LYS A 89 -9.76 7.85 -14.63
CA LYS A 89 -10.04 9.15 -15.29
C LYS A 89 -10.25 10.27 -14.28
N THR A 90 -10.86 9.97 -13.14
CA THR A 90 -11.00 10.91 -12.02
C THR A 90 -10.71 10.21 -10.70
N TRP A 91 -10.14 10.96 -9.75
CA TRP A 91 -9.77 10.49 -8.43
C TRP A 91 -10.34 11.41 -7.34
N THR A 92 -10.97 10.83 -6.32
CA THR A 92 -11.60 11.56 -5.21
C THR A 92 -11.04 11.10 -3.86
N PRO A 93 -10.86 12.00 -2.88
CA PRO A 93 -10.42 11.63 -1.54
C PRO A 93 -11.34 10.59 -0.89
N VAL A 94 -10.75 9.62 -0.20
CA VAL A 94 -11.50 8.63 0.58
C VAL A 94 -11.69 9.13 2.01
N SER A 95 -12.95 9.17 2.45
CA SER A 95 -13.30 9.42 3.86
C SER A 95 -13.20 8.14 4.69
N TYR A 96 -12.74 8.26 5.92
CA TYR A 96 -12.63 7.15 6.87
C TYR A 96 -12.90 7.63 8.31
N SER A 97 -13.23 6.69 9.19
CA SER A 97 -13.33 6.94 10.64
C SER A 97 -12.14 6.32 11.38
N GLY A 98 -11.73 6.88 12.53
CA GLY A 98 -10.63 6.35 13.34
C GLY A 98 -9.43 7.31 13.46
N PRO A 99 -8.26 6.82 13.91
CA PRO A 99 -7.07 7.64 14.08
C PRO A 99 -6.56 8.19 12.75
N TYR A 100 -5.95 9.37 12.80
CA TYR A 100 -5.37 10.02 11.63
C TYR A 100 -4.29 9.15 10.99
N VAL A 101 -4.39 8.92 9.68
CA VAL A 101 -3.38 8.24 8.88
C VAL A 101 -2.65 9.27 8.05
N LYS A 102 -1.35 9.44 8.34
CA LYS A 102 -0.54 10.45 7.68
C LYS A 102 -0.33 10.12 6.20
N GLY A 103 0.01 8.88 5.87
CA GLY A 103 0.18 8.40 4.50
C GLY A 103 0.22 6.89 4.44
N LEU A 104 0.35 6.33 3.25
CA LEU A 104 0.26 4.91 2.94
C LEU A 104 1.44 4.48 2.05
N CYS A 105 2.17 3.44 2.48
CA CYS A 105 3.30 2.85 1.76
C CYS A 105 2.91 1.66 0.90
N ALA A 106 1.84 0.97 1.27
CA ALA A 106 1.37 -0.23 0.59
C ALA A 106 -0.14 -0.38 0.74
N ILE A 107 -0.72 -1.06 -0.25
CA ILE A 107 -2.13 -1.41 -0.31
C ILE A 107 -2.26 -2.82 -0.89
N ASP A 108 -3.16 -3.62 -0.33
CA ASP A 108 -3.45 -4.97 -0.81
C ASP A 108 -4.96 -5.24 -0.82
N ILE A 109 -5.40 -6.10 -1.74
CA ILE A 109 -6.80 -6.44 -1.98
C ILE A 109 -6.95 -7.96 -1.97
N VAL A 110 -7.87 -8.47 -1.15
CA VAL A 110 -8.24 -9.89 -1.12
C VAL A 110 -9.73 -10.10 -1.34
N LYS A 111 -10.07 -11.18 -2.03
CA LYS A 111 -11.45 -11.58 -2.31
C LYS A 111 -11.84 -12.73 -1.38
N GLU A 112 -12.95 -12.57 -0.67
CA GLU A 112 -13.63 -13.64 0.07
C GLU A 112 -14.75 -14.19 -0.81
N GLN A 113 -14.62 -15.45 -1.23
CA GLN A 113 -15.67 -16.14 -1.95
C GLN A 113 -16.82 -16.53 -1.00
N PHE A 114 -18.06 -16.32 -1.42
CA PHE A 114 -19.25 -16.81 -0.73
C PHE A 114 -20.32 -17.28 -1.73
N ILE A 115 -21.37 -17.92 -1.23
CA ILE A 115 -22.51 -18.35 -2.05
C ILE A 115 -23.68 -17.39 -1.85
N ASN A 116 -24.10 -16.76 -2.94
CA ASN A 116 -25.24 -15.85 -3.02
C ASN A 116 -26.32 -16.49 -3.89
N HIS A 117 -27.41 -16.97 -3.28
CA HIS A 117 -28.52 -17.64 -3.98
C HIS A 117 -28.06 -18.76 -4.94
N GLY A 118 -27.15 -19.61 -4.49
CA GLY A 118 -26.62 -20.74 -5.27
C GLY A 118 -25.57 -20.35 -6.32
N LYS A 119 -25.18 -19.07 -6.42
CA LYS A 119 -24.11 -18.58 -7.29
C LYS A 119 -22.90 -18.16 -6.48
N THR A 120 -21.71 -18.35 -7.05
CA THR A 120 -20.47 -17.84 -6.43
C THR A 120 -20.43 -16.33 -6.56
N ASP A 121 -20.17 -15.65 -5.45
CA ASP A 121 -20.03 -14.21 -5.34
C ASP A 121 -18.82 -13.87 -4.45
N TYR A 122 -18.39 -12.61 -4.43
CA TYR A 122 -17.17 -12.18 -3.74
C TYR A 122 -17.36 -10.93 -2.90
N LYS A 123 -16.90 -11.00 -1.66
CA LYS A 123 -16.68 -9.82 -0.81
C LYS A 123 -15.24 -9.34 -0.98
N ILE A 124 -15.06 -8.04 -1.05
CA ILE A 124 -13.74 -7.43 -1.29
C ILE A 124 -13.26 -6.78 0.00
N HIS A 125 -12.05 -7.16 0.42
CA HIS A 125 -11.36 -6.56 1.56
C HIS A 125 -10.12 -5.85 1.05
N ILE A 126 -9.90 -4.64 1.55
CA ILE A 126 -8.81 -3.76 1.13
C ILE A 126 -8.08 -3.30 2.37
N TYR A 127 -6.76 -3.41 2.36
CA TYR A 127 -5.91 -3.05 3.48
C TYR A 127 -4.83 -2.12 2.97
N ALA A 128 -4.70 -0.94 3.56
CA ALA A 128 -3.63 -0.02 3.25
C ALA A 128 -2.89 0.37 4.53
N VAL A 129 -1.57 0.30 4.51
CA VAL A 129 -0.74 0.46 5.70
C VAL A 129 0.16 1.67 5.59
N GLY A 130 0.43 2.25 6.77
CA GLY A 130 0.97 3.58 7.05
C GLY A 130 2.23 4.05 6.31
N ARG A 131 3.02 4.89 6.98
CA ARG A 131 4.17 5.53 6.37
C ARG A 131 5.39 5.51 7.27
N VAL A 132 6.56 5.45 6.66
CA VAL A 132 7.85 5.76 7.29
C VAL A 132 7.77 7.12 8.00
N GLY A 133 8.31 7.19 9.21
CA GLY A 133 8.31 8.40 10.04
C GLY A 133 6.91 8.87 10.41
N SER A 134 5.98 7.94 10.62
CA SER A 134 4.63 8.24 11.12
C SER A 134 4.13 7.09 12.00
N PRO A 135 3.15 7.34 12.88
CA PRO A 135 2.51 6.30 13.67
C PRO A 135 2.08 5.09 12.81
N ALA A 136 2.14 3.90 13.40
CA ALA A 136 1.78 2.63 12.77
C ALA A 136 0.26 2.49 12.61
N ASN A 137 -0.36 3.39 11.86
CA ASN A 137 -1.78 3.36 11.55
C ASN A 137 -2.01 2.75 10.16
N TYR A 138 -3.16 2.11 9.99
CA TYR A 138 -3.59 1.48 8.75
C TYR A 138 -5.08 1.72 8.54
N ILE A 139 -5.54 1.67 7.29
CA ILE A 139 -6.94 1.85 6.91
C ILE A 139 -7.42 0.58 6.21
N VAL A 140 -8.63 0.14 6.56
CA VAL A 140 -9.25 -1.08 6.04
C VAL A 140 -10.66 -0.80 5.57
N SER A 141 -11.01 -1.43 4.45
CA SER A 141 -12.39 -1.61 4.00
C SER A 141 -12.70 -3.10 3.90
N HIS A 142 -13.92 -3.48 4.27
CA HIS A 142 -14.44 -4.84 4.10
C HIS A 142 -15.67 -4.90 3.20
N ASP A 143 -16.00 -3.80 2.52
CA ASP A 143 -17.16 -3.67 1.64
C ASP A 143 -16.77 -3.16 0.24
N GLY A 144 -15.53 -3.47 -0.17
CA GLY A 144 -15.01 -3.09 -1.49
C GLY A 144 -14.75 -1.60 -1.67
N GLY A 145 -14.48 -0.89 -0.57
CA GLY A 145 -14.11 0.52 -0.55
C GLY A 145 -15.27 1.47 -0.36
N LEU A 146 -16.47 0.99 -0.02
CA LEU A 146 -17.63 1.87 0.26
C LEU A 146 -17.49 2.56 1.62
N THR A 147 -16.99 1.85 2.63
CA THR A 147 -16.67 2.39 3.95
C THR A 147 -15.27 1.98 4.38
N TRP A 148 -14.64 2.87 5.16
CA TRP A 148 -13.26 2.73 5.60
C TRP A 148 -13.12 3.03 7.08
N THR A 149 -12.32 2.21 7.76
CA THR A 149 -11.96 2.41 9.17
C THR A 149 -10.45 2.38 9.30
N ALA A 150 -9.91 3.35 10.04
CA ALA A 150 -8.52 3.38 10.44
C ALA A 150 -8.35 2.74 11.81
N ASN A 151 -7.18 2.15 12.04
CA ASN A 151 -6.80 1.50 13.29
C ASN A 151 -5.32 1.78 13.59
N SER A 152 -4.91 1.65 14.85
CA SER A 152 -3.52 1.87 15.28
C SER A 152 -2.88 0.59 15.78
N MET A 153 -1.64 0.34 15.32
CA MET A 153 -0.75 -0.73 15.78
C MET A 153 0.38 -0.19 16.67
N ASN A 154 0.29 1.05 17.17
CA ASN A 154 1.37 1.69 17.95
C ASN A 154 1.82 0.93 19.21
N LYS A 155 0.98 0.01 19.70
CA LYS A 155 1.31 -0.89 20.81
C LYS A 155 2.24 -2.03 20.40
N ASP A 156 2.17 -2.45 19.14
CA ASP A 156 2.84 -3.63 18.61
C ASP A 156 4.04 -3.28 17.71
N CYS A 157 4.01 -2.12 17.05
CA CYS A 157 5.08 -1.58 16.20
C CYS A 157 5.00 -0.05 16.11
N LYS A 158 5.97 0.60 15.44
CA LYS A 158 6.07 2.06 15.36
C LYS A 158 5.94 2.63 13.96
N MET A 159 6.20 1.85 12.93
CA MET A 159 5.88 2.19 11.54
C MET A 159 5.42 0.95 10.78
N LEU A 160 4.73 1.16 9.65
CA LEU A 160 4.31 0.13 8.71
C LEU A 160 4.85 0.46 7.32
N PHE A 161 5.30 -0.57 6.60
CA PHE A 161 6.01 -0.41 5.34
C PHE A 161 5.38 -1.18 4.19
N ASP A 162 4.89 -2.39 4.48
CA ASP A 162 4.27 -3.25 3.48
C ASP A 162 3.23 -4.17 4.13
N ILE A 163 2.30 -4.64 3.31
CA ILE A 163 1.27 -5.58 3.73
C ILE A 163 1.06 -6.64 2.66
N THR A 164 0.82 -7.87 3.10
CA THR A 164 0.33 -8.94 2.23
C THR A 164 -0.72 -9.74 2.97
N MET A 165 -1.92 -9.79 2.40
CA MET A 165 -3.02 -10.59 2.89
C MET A 165 -3.15 -11.85 2.00
N PHE A 166 -3.17 -13.02 2.63
CA PHE A 166 -3.29 -14.31 1.93
C PHE A 166 -4.76 -14.71 1.71
N ASP A 167 -5.63 -14.22 2.59
CA ASP A 167 -7.08 -14.33 2.55
C ASP A 167 -7.68 -13.25 3.47
N LYS A 168 -9.00 -13.29 3.69
CA LYS A 168 -9.70 -12.31 4.53
C LYS A 168 -9.23 -12.25 5.98
N ASN A 169 -8.63 -13.32 6.50
CA ASN A 169 -8.25 -13.48 7.90
C ASN A 169 -6.74 -13.42 8.09
N ASN A 170 -5.98 -14.00 7.16
CA ASN A 170 -4.55 -14.25 7.32
C ASN A 170 -3.72 -13.27 6.50
N GLY A 171 -2.73 -12.68 7.12
CA GLY A 171 -1.77 -11.81 6.44
C GLY A 171 -0.57 -11.46 7.29
N ILE A 172 0.38 -10.75 6.69
CA ILE A 172 1.54 -10.19 7.37
C ILE A 172 1.71 -8.71 7.07
N VAL A 173 2.39 -8.02 7.97
CA VAL A 173 2.89 -6.66 7.76
C VAL A 173 4.38 -6.58 8.02
N CYS A 174 5.06 -5.82 7.18
CA CYS A 174 6.42 -5.36 7.36
C CYS A 174 6.38 -4.06 8.19
N ALA A 175 7.15 -4.00 9.27
CA ALA A 175 7.08 -2.94 10.25
C ALA A 175 8.46 -2.55 10.81
N ALA A 176 8.46 -1.45 11.55
CA ALA A 176 9.58 -1.01 12.39
C ALA A 176 9.24 -1.20 13.86
N SER A 177 10.20 -1.66 14.66
CA SER A 177 10.06 -1.76 16.12
C SER A 177 10.18 -0.42 16.84
N ASP A 178 10.81 0.57 16.21
CA ASP A 178 11.05 1.91 16.77
C ASP A 178 10.69 3.02 15.76
N GLU A 179 10.30 4.19 16.27
CA GLU A 179 10.03 5.40 15.47
C GLU A 179 11.31 6.07 14.97
N ASP A 180 12.44 5.74 15.60
CA ASP A 180 13.77 6.09 15.15
C ASP A 180 14.34 4.92 14.33
N ILE A 181 14.62 5.17 13.04
CA ILE A 181 15.17 4.15 12.14
C ILE A 181 16.49 3.60 12.67
N GLU A 182 17.28 4.40 13.39
CA GLU A 182 18.57 3.98 13.94
C GLU A 182 18.42 2.97 15.08
N LYS A 183 17.32 3.06 15.83
CA LYS A 183 16.98 2.13 16.93
C LYS A 183 16.11 0.97 16.47
N SER A 184 15.66 1.00 15.22
CA SER A 184 14.72 0.02 14.69
C SER A 184 15.40 -1.32 14.39
N ASN A 185 14.61 -2.38 14.58
CA ASN A 185 14.89 -3.71 14.08
C ASN A 185 13.84 -4.09 13.04
N ALA A 186 14.24 -4.92 12.08
CA ALA A 186 13.31 -5.53 11.13
C ALA A 186 12.25 -6.33 11.90
N LEU A 187 10.97 -6.01 11.68
CA LEU A 187 9.84 -6.57 12.40
C LEU A 187 8.77 -7.06 11.42
N ILE A 188 8.32 -8.30 11.61
CA ILE A 188 7.18 -8.87 10.88
C ILE A 188 6.11 -9.25 11.89
N LEU A 189 4.89 -8.77 11.66
CA LEU A 189 3.71 -9.19 12.41
C LEU A 189 2.76 -9.96 11.50
N LYS A 190 2.00 -10.88 12.09
CA LYS A 190 0.99 -11.71 11.44
C LYS A 190 -0.38 -11.48 12.06
N THR A 191 -1.40 -11.41 11.23
CA THR A 191 -2.80 -11.50 11.64
C THR A 191 -3.41 -12.84 11.23
N THR A 192 -4.39 -13.29 12.00
CA THR A 192 -5.25 -14.45 11.69
C THR A 192 -6.74 -14.12 11.86
N ASP A 193 -7.08 -12.85 12.02
CA ASP A 193 -8.43 -12.35 12.28
C ASP A 193 -8.81 -11.15 11.40
N GLY A 194 -8.12 -10.97 10.27
CA GLY A 194 -8.40 -9.91 9.29
C GLY A 194 -7.86 -8.56 9.72
N GLY A 195 -6.73 -8.56 10.43
CA GLY A 195 -6.06 -7.35 10.89
C GLY A 195 -6.71 -6.71 12.11
N LYS A 196 -7.55 -7.42 12.87
CA LYS A 196 -8.07 -6.92 14.15
C LYS A 196 -7.01 -7.01 15.24
N THR A 197 -6.22 -8.08 15.22
CA THR A 197 -5.03 -8.24 16.05
C THR A 197 -3.84 -8.68 15.23
N TRP A 198 -2.65 -8.30 15.71
CA TRP A 198 -1.37 -8.60 15.07
C TRP A 198 -0.41 -9.18 16.10
N LYS A 199 0.27 -10.26 15.74
CA LYS A 199 1.27 -10.92 16.58
C LYS A 199 2.63 -10.88 15.92
N LYS A 200 3.64 -10.46 16.67
CA LYS A 200 5.05 -10.54 16.24
C LYS A 200 5.41 -11.99 15.92
N VAL A 201 5.90 -12.23 14.70
CA VAL A 201 6.38 -13.55 14.25
C VAL A 201 7.87 -13.54 13.90
N TYR A 202 8.44 -12.35 13.71
CA TYR A 202 9.87 -12.17 13.53
C TYR A 202 10.27 -10.79 14.04
N GLN A 203 11.39 -10.72 14.77
CA GLN A 203 12.11 -9.48 15.01
C GLN A 203 13.61 -9.77 14.93
N SER A 204 14.32 -8.95 14.17
CA SER A 204 15.77 -9.01 14.11
C SER A 204 16.42 -8.53 15.41
N ASN A 205 17.60 -9.05 15.71
CA ASN A 205 18.45 -8.54 16.79
C ASN A 205 19.47 -7.50 16.30
N ARG A 206 19.43 -7.13 15.00
CA ARG A 206 20.34 -6.15 14.41
C ARG A 206 19.76 -4.75 14.54
N PRO A 207 20.49 -3.79 15.13
CA PRO A 207 20.09 -2.39 15.11
C PRO A 207 20.20 -1.84 13.67
N PHE A 208 19.62 -0.66 13.43
CA PHE A 208 19.62 0.00 12.11
C PHE A 208 19.04 -0.86 10.99
N GLU A 209 18.06 -1.72 11.30
CA GLU A 209 17.47 -2.63 10.31
C GLU A 209 15.96 -2.42 10.22
N THR A 210 15.43 -2.40 9.00
CA THR A 210 13.98 -2.34 8.74
C THR A 210 13.58 -3.36 7.68
N THR A 211 12.30 -3.77 7.70
CA THR A 211 11.70 -4.55 6.60
C THR A 211 11.09 -3.60 5.58
N TRP A 212 11.31 -3.79 4.28
CA TRP A 212 10.77 -2.86 3.27
C TRP A 212 9.64 -3.42 2.44
N LYS A 213 9.87 -4.57 1.79
CA LYS A 213 8.92 -5.16 0.85
C LYS A 213 8.83 -6.65 1.08
N ALA A 214 7.61 -7.17 0.98
CA ALA A 214 7.32 -8.58 0.99
C ALA A 214 6.80 -9.01 -0.39
N SER A 215 7.23 -10.18 -0.85
CA SER A 215 6.71 -10.79 -2.06
C SER A 215 6.49 -12.27 -1.84
N PHE A 216 5.31 -12.77 -2.18
CA PHE A 216 4.92 -14.17 -1.98
C PHE A 216 4.54 -14.80 -3.33
N PRO A 217 5.50 -15.45 -4.01
CA PRO A 217 5.19 -16.21 -5.22
C PRO A 217 4.18 -17.34 -4.97
N THR A 218 4.10 -17.84 -3.73
CA THR A 218 3.08 -18.82 -3.32
C THR A 218 2.61 -18.53 -1.89
N LYS A 219 1.51 -19.17 -1.46
CA LYS A 219 1.04 -19.09 -0.06
C LYS A 219 2.03 -19.64 0.98
N LYS A 220 3.03 -20.41 0.56
CA LYS A 220 4.01 -21.08 1.45
C LYS A 220 5.42 -20.52 1.34
N ILE A 221 5.71 -19.75 0.29
CA ILE A 221 7.04 -19.26 -0.03
C ILE A 221 6.93 -17.77 -0.30
N GLY A 222 7.66 -16.98 0.47
CA GLY A 222 7.82 -15.56 0.26
C GLY A 222 9.15 -15.05 0.75
N TYR A 223 9.46 -13.83 0.34
CA TYR A 223 10.70 -13.14 0.59
C TYR A 223 10.36 -11.77 1.18
N VAL A 224 11.07 -11.38 2.23
CA VAL A 224 11.00 -10.05 2.81
C VAL A 224 12.38 -9.42 2.71
N THR A 225 12.45 -8.20 2.16
CA THR A 225 13.69 -7.46 2.07
C THR A 225 13.99 -6.76 3.38
N PHE A 226 15.21 -6.94 3.88
CA PHE A 226 15.73 -6.17 5.00
C PHE A 226 16.70 -5.12 4.46
N ASN A 227 16.61 -3.91 5.00
CA ASN A 227 17.58 -2.87 4.71
C ASN A 227 18.33 -2.55 5.99
N HIS A 228 19.66 -2.58 5.89
CA HIS A 228 20.57 -2.23 6.98
C HIS A 228 21.35 -0.99 6.58
N THR A 229 21.27 0.07 7.39
CA THR A 229 22.03 1.29 7.15
C THR A 229 23.36 1.18 7.87
N ILE A 230 24.47 1.19 7.13
CA ILE A 230 25.83 1.28 7.70
C ILE A 230 26.18 2.76 7.83
N GLN A 231 26.41 3.23 9.06
CA GLN A 231 27.02 4.54 9.25
C GLN A 231 28.54 4.43 9.09
N ILE A 232 29.09 5.14 8.10
CA ILE A 232 30.53 5.34 7.96
C ILE A 232 30.82 6.70 8.61
N GLN A 233 31.44 6.69 9.79
CA GLN A 233 31.96 7.91 10.41
C GLN A 233 33.27 8.31 9.70
N GLN A 234 33.42 9.60 9.38
CA GLN A 234 34.70 10.19 8.97
C GLN A 234 35.49 10.62 10.21
#